data_AF-A0A1Q2HUI9-F1
#
_entry.id   AF-A0A1Q2HUI9-F1
#
_cell.length_a   1.000
_cell.length_b   1.000
_cell.length_c   1.000
_cell.angle_alpha   90.00
_cell.angle_beta   90.00
_cell.angle_gamma   90.00
#
_symmetry.space_group_name_H-M   'P 1'
#
loop_
_entity.id
_entity.type
_entity.pdbx_description
1 polymer ?
#
loop_
_entity_poly.entity_id
_entity_poly.type
_entity_poly.pdbx_seq_one_letter_code
_entity_poly.pdbx_strand_id
1 'polypeptide(L)'
;MNVFELDSSVVAAHTTSLRRDASTLQPLHPIVMPPKTPSPAFRAAITHALEWANWRATAVSDEARRVAGAMDLTVGAADTVDGKTCTTLGGFL
;
A
#
# COMPACT_ATOMS: atom_id res chain seq x y z
N MET A 1 14.67 23.94 -14.83
CA MET A 1 15.39 22.67 -14.62
C MET A 1 14.73 21.98 -13.45
N ASN A 2 13.95 20.93 -13.70
CA ASN A 2 13.29 20.16 -12.64
C ASN A 2 14.22 18.99 -12.32
N VAL A 3 14.97 19.09 -11.23
CA VAL A 3 15.75 17.98 -10.70
C VAL A 3 14.79 17.13 -9.86
N PHE A 4 14.58 15.87 -10.26
CA PHE A 4 13.91 14.88 -9.44
C PHE A 4 14.97 14.15 -8.64
N GLU A 5 15.22 14.60 -7.42
CA GLU A 5 16.14 13.92 -6.50
C GLU A 5 15.37 12.79 -5.81
N LEU A 6 15.41 11.61 -6.41
CA LEU A 6 14.80 10.39 -5.90
C LEU A 6 15.92 9.42 -5.49
N ASP A 7 16.11 9.25 -4.19
CA ASP A 7 16.95 8.17 -3.69
C ASP A 7 16.20 6.84 -3.88
N SER A 8 16.61 6.07 -4.90
CA SER A 8 16.00 4.80 -5.26
C SER A 8 16.04 3.77 -4.12
N SER A 9 17.07 3.82 -3.26
CA SER A 9 17.20 2.93 -2.10
C SER A 9 16.20 3.28 -1.01
N VAL A 10 15.97 4.57 -0.76
CA VAL A 10 14.97 5.06 0.20
C VAL A 10 13.56 4.74 -0.30
N VAL A 11 13.28 4.95 -1.59
CA VAL A 11 11.99 4.58 -2.17
C VAL A 11 11.75 3.09 -2.05
N ALA A 12 12.72 2.25 -2.40
CA ALA A 12 12.59 0.80 -2.27
C ALA A 12 12.30 0.39 -0.83
N ALA A 13 12.99 0.97 0.16
CA ALA A 13 12.72 0.69 1.57
C ALA A 13 11.28 1.06 1.97
N HIS A 14 10.79 2.21 1.53
CA HIS A 14 9.42 2.66 1.81
C HIS A 14 8.37 1.81 1.11
N THR A 15 8.54 1.45 -0.17
CA THR A 15 7.58 0.62 -0.89
C THR A 15 7.57 -0.81 -0.36
N THR A 16 8.70 -1.35 0.10
CA THR A 16 8.76 -2.60 0.85
C THR A 16 8.03 -2.52 2.18
N SER A 17 8.24 -1.46 2.97
CA SER A 17 7.52 -1.25 4.23
C SER A 17 6.01 -1.17 4.00
N LEU A 18 5.58 -0.38 3.02
CA LEU A 18 4.17 -0.19 2.70
C LEU A 18 3.49 -1.50 2.28
N ARG A 19 4.17 -2.35 1.51
CA ARG A 19 3.67 -3.70 1.15
C ARG A 19 3.58 -4.64 2.35
N ARG A 20 4.52 -4.54 3.29
CA ARG A 20 4.48 -5.29 4.55
C ARG A 20 3.31 -4.83 5.40
N ASP A 21 3.13 -3.53 5.58
CA ASP A 21 2.02 -2.99 6.37
C ASP A 21 0.68 -3.41 5.74
N ALA A 22 0.56 -3.32 4.41
CA ALA A 22 -0.60 -3.82 3.68
C ALA A 22 -0.88 -5.31 3.91
N SER A 23 0.14 -6.17 4.02
CA SER A 23 -0.04 -7.60 4.28
C SER A 23 -0.41 -7.91 5.73
N THR A 24 -0.14 -7.00 6.67
CA THR A 24 -0.57 -7.15 8.07
C THR A 24 -2.04 -6.78 8.31
N LEU A 25 -2.68 -6.04 7.39
CA LEU A 25 -4.10 -5.72 7.43
C LEU A 25 -4.95 -6.95 7.08
N GLN A 26 -5.03 -7.89 8.00
CA GLN A 26 -5.80 -9.13 7.88
C GLN A 26 -7.25 -8.93 8.33
N PRO A 27 -8.23 -9.61 7.70
CA PRO A 27 -9.62 -9.57 8.13
C PRO A 27 -9.80 -10.04 9.58
N LEU A 28 -10.53 -9.25 10.35
CA LEU A 28 -10.97 -9.60 11.69
C LEU A 28 -11.94 -10.80 11.63
N HIS A 29 -11.82 -11.69 12.61
CA HIS A 29 -12.63 -12.90 12.67
C HIS A 29 -14.03 -12.62 13.23
N PRO A 30 -15.05 -13.37 12.78
CA PRO A 30 -16.39 -13.31 13.36
C PRO A 30 -16.37 -13.52 14.86
N ILE A 31 -17.03 -12.63 15.60
CA ILE A 31 -17.21 -12.77 17.05
C ILE A 31 -18.36 -13.75 17.31
N VAL A 32 -18.07 -14.86 17.97
CA VAL A 32 -19.11 -15.81 18.41
C VAL A 32 -19.83 -15.22 19.62
N MET A 33 -21.10 -14.86 19.45
CA MET A 33 -21.93 -14.30 20.51
C MET A 33 -22.89 -15.34 21.07
N PRO A 34 -23.13 -15.38 22.40
CA PRO A 34 -24.11 -16.28 22.99
C PRO A 34 -25.52 -16.06 22.40
N PRO A 35 -26.34 -17.11 22.25
CA PRO A 35 -27.64 -17.01 21.59
C PRO A 35 -28.66 -16.16 22.39
N LYS A 36 -28.54 -16.11 23.72
CA LYS A 36 -29.52 -15.43 24.60
C LYS A 36 -29.21 -13.96 24.87
N THR A 37 -27.95 -13.55 24.80
CA THR A 37 -27.49 -12.18 25.02
C THR A 37 -26.22 -11.95 24.19
N PRO A 38 -26.02 -10.78 23.58
CA PRO A 38 -26.82 -9.54 23.62
C PRO A 38 -28.05 -9.55 22.68
N SER A 39 -28.81 -8.44 22.59
CA SER A 39 -30.03 -8.37 21.78
C SER A 39 -29.76 -8.59 20.27
N PRO A 40 -30.77 -9.00 19.46
CA PRO A 40 -30.60 -9.15 18.01
C PRO A 40 -30.06 -7.89 17.32
N ALA A 41 -30.54 -6.70 17.70
CA ALA A 41 -30.09 -5.44 17.14
C ALA A 41 -28.60 -5.17 17.44
N PHE A 42 -28.16 -5.46 18.66
CA PHE A 42 -26.75 -5.30 19.03
C PHE A 42 -25.85 -6.29 18.30
N ARG A 43 -26.30 -7.55 18.15
CA ARG A 43 -25.58 -8.54 17.33
C ARG A 43 -25.41 -8.08 15.89
N ALA A 44 -26.49 -7.59 15.28
CA ALA A 44 -26.45 -7.04 13.93
C ALA A 44 -25.49 -5.84 13.81
N ALA A 45 -25.49 -4.95 14.81
CA ALA A 45 -24.59 -3.80 14.83
C ALA A 45 -23.11 -4.21 14.89
N ILE A 46 -22.76 -5.21 15.71
CA ILE A 46 -21.39 -5.75 15.76
C ILE A 46 -21.02 -6.41 14.44
N THR A 47 -21.89 -7.25 13.88
CA THR A 47 -21.62 -7.92 12.60
C THR A 47 -21.37 -6.88 11.50
N HIS A 48 -22.23 -5.87 11.39
CA HIS A 48 -22.06 -4.79 10.41
C HIS A 48 -20.78 -3.98 10.65
N ALA A 49 -20.44 -3.67 11.91
CA ALA A 49 -19.20 -2.98 12.24
C ALA A 49 -17.96 -3.81 11.84
N LEU A 50 -18.00 -5.13 12.05
CA LEU A 50 -16.94 -6.05 11.66
C LEU A 50 -16.79 -6.12 10.14
N GLU A 51 -17.89 -6.28 9.41
CA GLU A 51 -17.91 -6.28 7.95
C GLU A 51 -17.34 -4.98 7.38
N TRP A 52 -17.75 -3.84 7.94
CA TRP A 52 -17.26 -2.53 7.53
C TRP A 52 -15.77 -2.35 7.80
N ALA A 53 -15.29 -2.77 8.98
CA ALA A 53 -13.87 -2.72 9.32
C ALA A 53 -13.03 -3.58 8.36
N ASN A 54 -13.51 -4.79 8.04
CA ASN A 54 -12.84 -5.68 7.09
C ASN A 54 -12.82 -5.12 5.68
N TRP A 55 -13.94 -4.56 5.20
CA TRP A 55 -14.01 -3.91 3.90
C TRP A 55 -13.00 -2.75 3.80
N ARG A 56 -12.92 -1.92 4.84
CA ARG A 56 -11.99 -0.79 4.89
C ARG A 56 -10.53 -1.25 4.96
N ALA A 57 -10.23 -2.31 5.71
CA ALA A 57 -8.89 -2.89 5.77
C ALA A 57 -8.43 -3.37 4.40
N THR A 58 -9.30 -4.05 3.64
CA THR A 58 -9.01 -4.46 2.26
C THR A 58 -8.74 -3.25 1.36
N ALA A 59 -9.61 -2.23 1.39
CA ALA A 59 -9.45 -1.04 0.56
C ALA A 59 -8.12 -0.31 0.84
N VAL A 60 -7.73 -0.17 2.11
CA VAL A 60 -6.45 0.45 2.49
C VAL A 60 -5.27 -0.42 2.06
N SER A 61 -5.37 -1.74 2.24
CA SER A 61 -4.34 -2.70 1.82
C SER A 61 -4.09 -2.64 0.31
N ASP A 62 -5.15 -2.57 -0.49
CA ASP A 62 -5.05 -2.47 -1.95
C ASP A 62 -4.47 -1.13 -2.40
N GLU A 63 -4.90 -0.03 -1.79
CA GLU A 63 -4.36 1.30 -2.08
C GLU A 63 -2.88 1.40 -1.72
N ALA A 64 -2.47 0.84 -0.57
CA ALA A 64 -1.06 0.77 -0.18
C ALA A 64 -0.21 0.02 -1.21
N ARG A 65 -0.69 -1.13 -1.71
CA ARG A 65 -0.01 -1.86 -2.79
C ARG A 65 0.05 -1.05 -4.08
N ARG A 66 -1.04 -0.35 -4.44
CA ARG A 66 -1.11 0.48 -5.64
C ARG A 66 -0.10 1.62 -5.59
N VAL A 67 -0.02 2.35 -4.47
CA VAL A 67 0.94 3.43 -4.25
C VAL A 67 2.37 2.89 -4.31
N ALA A 68 2.66 1.78 -3.62
CA ALA A 68 3.97 1.13 -3.68
C ALA A 68 4.38 0.73 -5.11
N GLY A 69 3.43 0.29 -5.94
CA GLY A 69 3.71 -0.03 -7.35
C GLY A 69 3.99 1.22 -8.19
N ALA A 70 3.22 2.29 -7.99
CA ALA A 70 3.41 3.56 -8.71
C ALA A 70 4.76 4.23 -8.39
N MET A 71 5.21 4.14 -7.13
CA MET A 71 6.51 4.67 -6.70
C MET A 71 7.67 3.89 -7.33
N ASP A 72 7.60 2.55 -7.36
CA ASP A 72 8.63 1.73 -8.03
C ASP A 72 8.72 2.05 -9.54
N LEU A 73 7.59 2.27 -10.22
CA LEU A 73 7.57 2.70 -11.62
C LEU A 73 8.21 4.07 -11.82
N THR A 74 8.01 4.98 -10.88
CA THR A 74 8.59 6.33 -10.92
C THR A 74 10.11 6.27 -10.79
N VAL A 75 10.63 5.42 -9.88
CA VAL A 75 12.07 5.17 -9.75
C VAL A 75 12.64 4.57 -11.03
N GLY A 76 12.02 3.53 -11.59
CA GLY A 76 12.49 2.93 -12.84
C GLY A 76 12.50 3.91 -14.04
N ALA A 77 11.54 4.84 -14.07
CA ALA A 77 11.51 5.91 -15.07
C ALA A 77 12.66 6.92 -14.84
N ALA A 78 12.93 7.32 -13.59
CA ALA A 78 14.04 8.19 -13.24
C ALA A 78 15.39 7.56 -13.61
N ASP A 79 15.64 6.31 -13.21
CA ASP A 79 16.86 5.58 -13.53
C ASP A 79 17.08 5.47 -15.05
N THR A 80 16.01 5.28 -15.83
CA THR A 80 16.08 5.22 -17.30
C THR A 80 16.46 6.57 -17.91
N VAL A 81 15.95 7.68 -17.37
CA VAL A 81 16.29 9.04 -17.82
C VAL A 81 17.75 9.34 -17.49
N ASP A 82 18.21 8.99 -16.29
CA ASP A 82 19.60 9.20 -15.86
C ASP A 82 20.57 8.38 -16.70
N GLY A 83 20.28 7.10 -16.95
CA GLY A 83 21.10 6.24 -17.80
C GLY A 83 21.21 6.74 -19.24
N LYS A 84 20.10 7.20 -19.84
CA LYS A 84 20.10 7.81 -21.19
C LYS A 84 20.94 9.10 -21.21
N THR A 85 20.76 9.96 -20.21
CA THR A 85 21.51 11.22 -20.09
C THR A 85 23.02 10.96 -19.98
N CYS A 86 23.42 10.00 -19.14
CA CYS A 86 24.82 9.57 -19.01
C CYS A 86 25.39 9.03 -20.33
N THR A 87 24.63 8.20 -21.04
CA THR A 87 25.06 7.64 -22.34
C THR A 87 25.23 8.73 -23.38
N THR A 88 24.28 9.67 -23.45
CA THR A 88 24.36 10.81 -24.36
C THR A 88 25.57 11.68 -24.06
N LEU A 89 25.78 12.07 -22.80
CA LEU A 89 26.93 12.90 -22.41
C LEU A 89 28.27 12.17 -22.59
N GLY A 90 28.35 10.88 -22.26
CA GLY A 90 29.54 10.06 -22.44
C GLY A 90 29.87 9.77 -23.91
N GLY A 91 28.90 9.84 -24.82
CA GLY A 91 29.12 9.77 -26.26
C GLY A 91 29.53 11.10 -26.91
N PHE A 92 29.48 12.21 -26.17
CA PHE A 92 29.97 13.52 -26.58
C PHE A 92 31.39 13.83 -26.07
N LEU A 93 31.98 12.94 -25.26
CA LEU A 93 33.37 12.99 -24.77
C LEU A 93 34.23 11.96 -25.51
#